data_AF-A0A957QX32-F1
#
_entry.id   AF-A0A957QX32-F1
#
_cell.length_a   1.000
_cell.length_b   1.000
_cell.length_c   1.000
_cell.angle_alpha   90.00
_cell.angle_beta   90.00
_cell.angle_gamma   90.00
#
_symmetry.space_group_name_H-M   'P 1'
#
loop_
_entity.id
_entity.type
_entity.pdbx_description
1 polymer ?
#
loop_
_entity_poly.entity_id
_entity_poly.type
_entity_poly.pdbx_seq_one_letter_code
_entity_poly.pdbx_strand_id
1 'polypeptide(L)'
;YATHLNHSTLLLFVICGCILGITHSAGAQTPPPDPPPASLLYLPAIQSPPPARILIAAAHIDSAISYEPDEAILLWNAGMQPQSLAGWALKAGTRTARFPVTATVSLAPGERLWCTGQADIFQRSFGERPGCTWDDEAEDAIHLDNRLSLVNTGGGITVMDADGATVDVLVYGTTAQSFAGWSGEPAKAYTRGLVSAQGQIWQRKRDPTSNEPIDSDTAADWAGDLSDLRWGRRVSMPGWAGWDAGDGWLPASTGELATTTVAVGPEGLYAPMATFIAQTTHTLDLSLYTLEHAALAAEIAAAAGRGVRVRMLLEGSPPGGISDMQKWCVTQIAQAGGDIRYLAVADDAPAGYKRRYRFLHAKYGIADGSATFVGTENLTLDAMPMPD
;
A
#
# COMPACT_ATOMS: atom_id res chain seq x y z
N TYR A 1 -32.73 -41.50 -11.01
CA TYR A 1 -33.89 -41.78 -10.14
C TYR A 1 -34.82 -40.58 -10.18
N ALA A 2 -36.15 -40.79 -10.16
CA ALA A 2 -37.13 -39.75 -10.46
C ALA A 2 -38.41 -39.88 -9.62
N THR A 3 -39.02 -38.72 -9.33
CA THR A 3 -40.34 -38.44 -8.71
C THR A 3 -40.57 -36.93 -8.91
N HIS A 4 -41.66 -36.32 -9.41
CA HIS A 4 -43.09 -36.69 -9.59
C HIS A 4 -43.79 -37.05 -8.26
N LEU A 5 -45.00 -36.58 -7.90
CA LEU A 5 -46.04 -35.71 -8.52
C LEU A 5 -46.81 -35.00 -7.34
N ASN A 6 -47.85 -34.15 -7.41
CA ASN A 6 -48.79 -33.67 -8.45
C ASN A 6 -49.45 -32.31 -8.06
N HIS A 7 -50.24 -31.70 -8.95
CA HIS A 7 -51.20 -30.62 -8.66
C HIS A 7 -52.50 -31.11 -8.00
N SER A 8 -53.29 -30.17 -7.46
CA SER A 8 -54.77 -30.20 -7.54
C SER A 8 -55.36 -28.79 -7.43
N THR A 9 -56.45 -28.55 -8.15
CA THR A 9 -57.22 -27.29 -8.17
C THR A 9 -58.68 -27.62 -7.85
N LEU A 10 -59.40 -26.73 -7.19
CA LEU A 10 -60.85 -26.85 -7.07
C LEU A 10 -61.54 -25.50 -7.31
N LEU A 11 -62.65 -25.54 -8.05
CA LEU A 11 -63.48 -24.40 -8.43
C LEU A 11 -64.90 -24.66 -7.91
N LEU A 12 -65.62 -23.63 -7.48
CA LEU A 12 -67.05 -23.77 -7.16
C LEU A 12 -67.85 -22.53 -7.58
N PHE A 13 -68.93 -22.77 -8.32
CA PHE A 13 -69.92 -21.78 -8.74
C PHE A 13 -71.26 -22.03 -8.02
N VAL A 14 -71.94 -20.97 -7.59
CA VAL A 14 -73.38 -20.98 -7.27
C VAL A 14 -74.01 -19.69 -7.84
N ILE A 15 -75.26 -19.74 -8.28
CA ILE A 15 -75.88 -18.74 -9.16
C ILE A 15 -77.15 -18.13 -8.55
N CYS A 16 -77.22 -16.79 -8.62
CA CYS A 16 -78.37 -15.87 -8.73
C CYS A 16 -79.64 -16.06 -7.86
N GLY A 17 -80.11 -14.94 -7.30
CA GLY A 17 -81.51 -14.69 -6.95
C GLY A 17 -81.82 -13.19 -7.06
N CYS A 18 -82.87 -12.81 -7.79
CA CYS A 18 -83.28 -11.41 -8.00
C CYS A 18 -84.55 -11.07 -7.22
N ILE A 19 -84.79 -9.77 -6.90
CA ILE A 19 -85.98 -9.00 -7.32
C ILE A 19 -85.99 -7.55 -6.76
N LEU A 20 -86.16 -6.60 -7.69
CA LEU A 20 -86.72 -5.23 -7.66
C LEU A 20 -86.76 -4.37 -6.37
N GLY A 21 -86.33 -3.11 -6.51
CA GLY A 21 -86.43 -2.05 -5.50
C GLY A 21 -86.53 -0.61 -6.04
N ILE A 22 -87.44 -0.37 -7.00
CA ILE A 22 -87.99 0.94 -7.46
C ILE A 22 -87.01 2.06 -7.89
N THR A 23 -87.23 2.60 -9.10
CA THR A 23 -86.52 3.76 -9.68
C THR A 23 -87.00 5.12 -9.15
N HIS A 24 -86.12 6.12 -9.16
CA HIS A 24 -86.40 7.48 -9.67
C HIS A 24 -85.10 8.14 -10.16
N SER A 25 -85.19 9.02 -11.15
CA SER A 25 -84.03 9.61 -11.85
C SER A 25 -84.00 11.14 -11.74
N ALA A 26 -82.85 11.72 -11.37
CA ALA A 26 -82.62 13.16 -11.43
C ALA A 26 -81.13 13.50 -11.61
N GLY A 27 -80.83 14.46 -12.49
CA GLY A 27 -79.60 15.28 -12.49
C GLY A 27 -78.25 14.57 -12.58
N ALA A 28 -77.77 14.29 -13.78
CA ALA A 28 -76.34 14.05 -13.99
C ALA A 28 -75.57 15.38 -13.86
N GLN A 29 -74.81 15.54 -12.77
CA GLN A 29 -73.76 16.54 -12.65
C GLN A 29 -72.41 15.87 -12.93
N THR A 30 -71.63 16.40 -13.86
CA THR A 30 -70.24 15.98 -14.07
C THR A 30 -69.41 16.37 -12.84
N PRO A 31 -68.58 15.46 -12.27
CA PRO A 31 -67.62 15.86 -11.24
C PRO A 31 -66.63 16.90 -11.81
N PRO A 32 -66.04 17.76 -10.96
CA PRO A 32 -64.95 18.63 -11.40
C PRO A 32 -63.77 17.79 -11.88
N PRO A 33 -62.94 18.30 -12.83
CA PRO A 33 -61.74 17.60 -13.25
C PRO A 33 -60.76 17.45 -12.08
N ASP A 34 -60.06 16.31 -12.04
CA ASP A 34 -59.02 16.07 -11.05
C ASP A 34 -57.94 17.17 -11.09
N PRO A 35 -57.38 17.57 -9.93
CA PRO A 35 -56.25 18.49 -9.92
C PRO A 35 -55.07 17.88 -10.68
N PRO A 36 -54.29 18.68 -11.44
CA PRO A 36 -53.14 18.17 -12.17
C PRO A 36 -52.16 17.48 -11.21
N PRO A 37 -51.55 16.35 -11.59
CA PRO A 37 -50.66 15.60 -10.72
C PRO A 37 -49.53 16.49 -10.24
N ALA A 38 -49.33 16.55 -8.92
CA ALA A 38 -48.34 17.42 -8.30
C ALA A 38 -46.95 17.14 -8.88
N SER A 39 -46.41 18.09 -9.65
CA SER A 39 -45.11 17.97 -10.28
C SER A 39 -44.02 17.90 -9.21
N LEU A 40 -43.43 16.71 -9.03
CA LEU A 40 -42.31 16.49 -8.11
C LEU A 40 -41.13 17.38 -8.50
N LEU A 41 -40.97 18.49 -7.77
CA LEU A 41 -39.89 19.43 -7.96
C LEU A 41 -38.62 18.88 -7.32
N TYR A 42 -37.85 18.10 -8.08
CA TYR A 42 -36.53 17.64 -7.69
C TYR A 42 -35.55 18.82 -7.61
N LEU A 43 -35.48 19.46 -6.44
CA LEU A 43 -34.42 20.40 -6.12
C LEU A 43 -33.07 19.66 -6.12
N PRO A 44 -32.00 20.24 -6.71
CA PRO A 44 -30.67 19.67 -6.59
C PRO A 44 -30.26 19.66 -5.11
N ALA A 45 -29.70 18.54 -4.65
CA ALA A 45 -29.17 18.44 -3.30
C ALA A 45 -27.87 19.25 -3.19
N ILE A 46 -27.99 20.54 -2.84
CA ILE A 46 -26.84 21.39 -2.49
C ILE A 46 -26.37 20.98 -1.10
N GLN A 47 -25.63 19.87 -1.05
CA GLN A 47 -24.76 19.56 0.08
C GLN A 47 -23.51 20.43 -0.05
N SER A 48 -23.14 21.12 1.03
CA SER A 48 -21.76 21.59 1.16
C SER A 48 -20.83 20.38 1.02
N PRO A 49 -19.65 20.52 0.38
CA PRO A 49 -18.66 19.45 0.39
C PRO A 49 -18.38 19.05 1.85
N PRO A 50 -18.27 17.74 2.17
CA PRO A 50 -18.05 17.31 3.54
C PRO A 50 -16.76 17.95 4.08
N PRO A 51 -16.71 18.24 5.40
CA PRO A 51 -15.55 18.89 6.01
C PRO A 51 -14.28 18.08 5.77
N ALA A 52 -13.13 18.74 5.91
CA ALA A 52 -11.86 18.05 5.91
C ALA A 52 -11.81 17.00 7.03
N ARG A 53 -11.16 15.87 6.78
CA ARG A 53 -11.15 14.71 7.69
C ARG A 53 -9.73 14.20 7.82
N ILE A 54 -9.01 14.69 8.83
CA ILE A 54 -7.65 14.23 9.11
C ILE A 54 -7.71 12.88 9.83
N LEU A 55 -7.10 11.87 9.25
CA LEU A 55 -6.94 10.54 9.82
C LEU A 55 -5.46 10.22 10.01
N ILE A 56 -5.15 9.43 11.04
CA ILE A 56 -3.93 8.66 11.17
C ILE A 56 -4.03 7.52 10.16
N ALA A 57 -3.44 7.70 8.99
CA ALA A 57 -3.41 6.66 7.95
C ALA A 57 -2.29 5.63 8.19
N ALA A 58 -1.25 6.00 8.95
CA ALA A 58 -0.21 5.08 9.38
C ALA A 58 0.56 5.56 10.62
N ALA A 59 1.27 4.64 11.27
CA ALA A 59 2.27 4.94 12.28
C ALA A 59 3.45 3.95 12.21
N HIS A 60 4.67 4.44 12.36
CA HIS A 60 5.86 3.64 12.62
C HIS A 60 6.27 3.88 14.08
N ILE A 61 6.37 2.79 14.85
CA ILE A 61 6.32 2.80 16.32
C ILE A 61 7.55 2.08 16.86
N ASP A 62 7.45 0.76 17.04
CA ASP A 62 8.55 -0.13 17.41
C ASP A 62 9.55 -0.23 16.25
N SER A 63 10.50 0.72 16.18
CA SER A 63 11.45 0.88 15.09
C SER A 63 12.52 -0.22 15.12
N ALA A 64 13.17 -0.43 13.98
CA ALA A 64 14.39 -1.22 13.92
C ALA A 64 15.63 -0.45 14.44
N ILE A 65 15.61 0.89 14.41
CA ILE A 65 16.75 1.74 14.76
C ILE A 65 16.79 1.98 16.27
N SER A 66 17.99 1.91 16.85
CA SER A 66 18.22 2.16 18.27
C SER A 66 17.83 3.60 18.65
N TYR A 67 17.05 3.77 19.73
CA TYR A 67 16.43 5.04 20.16
C TYR A 67 15.37 5.62 19.22
N GLU A 68 15.02 4.88 18.17
CA GLU A 68 13.79 5.04 17.37
C GLU A 68 13.59 6.47 16.80
N PRO A 69 14.63 7.15 16.28
CA PRO A 69 14.51 8.51 15.76
C PRO A 69 13.65 8.63 14.48
N ASP A 70 13.33 7.50 13.84
CA ASP A 70 12.38 7.39 12.72
C ASP A 70 10.97 6.92 13.14
N GLU A 71 10.63 6.94 14.44
CA GLU A 71 9.23 6.94 14.89
C GLU A 71 8.44 8.00 14.09
N ALA A 72 7.32 7.60 13.49
CA ALA A 72 6.59 8.46 12.56
C ALA A 72 5.07 8.25 12.60
N ILE A 73 4.32 9.29 12.26
CA ILE A 73 2.85 9.29 12.16
C ILE A 73 2.49 9.90 10.80
N LEU A 74 1.69 9.19 10.01
CA LEU A 74 1.16 9.68 8.73
C LEU A 74 -0.24 10.23 8.94
N LEU A 75 -0.39 11.54 8.80
CA LEU A 75 -1.68 12.19 8.65
C LEU A 75 -2.13 12.14 7.20
N TRP A 76 -3.43 11.97 6.96
CA TRP A 76 -4.03 12.01 5.63
C TRP A 76 -5.35 12.78 5.72
N ASN A 77 -5.55 13.80 4.87
CA ASN A 77 -6.85 14.43 4.70
C ASN A 77 -7.75 13.58 3.79
N ALA A 78 -8.56 12.72 4.40
CA ALA A 78 -9.59 11.90 3.76
C ALA A 78 -10.94 12.64 3.64
N GLY A 79 -10.93 13.98 3.56
CA GLY A 79 -12.11 14.83 3.40
C GLY A 79 -12.01 15.71 2.14
N MET A 80 -13.13 16.30 1.74
CA MET A 80 -13.27 16.97 0.44
C MET A 80 -12.89 18.47 0.45
N GLN A 81 -12.32 18.98 1.55
CA GLN A 81 -11.87 20.36 1.71
C GLN A 81 -10.44 20.40 2.29
N PRO A 82 -9.61 21.43 2.01
CA PRO A 82 -8.31 21.58 2.65
C PRO A 82 -8.43 21.81 4.17
N GLN A 83 -7.46 21.30 4.95
CA GLN A 83 -7.37 21.53 6.39
C GLN A 83 -6.04 22.19 6.77
N SER A 84 -6.08 23.36 7.42
CA SER A 84 -4.90 23.91 8.10
C SER A 84 -4.66 23.17 9.42
N LEU A 85 -3.40 22.82 9.70
CA LEU A 85 -3.02 22.16 10.95
C LEU A 85 -2.55 23.15 12.04
N ALA A 86 -2.67 24.48 11.84
CA ALA A 86 -2.24 25.46 12.82
C ALA A 86 -2.91 25.23 14.20
N GLY A 87 -2.13 25.02 15.26
CA GLY A 87 -2.61 24.73 16.61
C GLY A 87 -3.07 23.29 16.87
N TRP A 88 -3.21 22.46 15.83
CA TRP A 88 -3.53 21.03 15.97
C TRP A 88 -2.44 20.29 16.74
N ALA A 89 -2.75 19.10 17.24
CA ALA A 89 -1.83 18.35 18.09
C ALA A 89 -1.84 16.84 17.84
N LEU A 90 -0.66 16.25 17.99
CA LEU A 90 -0.47 14.80 18.12
C LEU A 90 -0.25 14.47 19.59
N LYS A 91 -0.89 13.42 20.09
CA LYS A 91 -0.75 12.95 21.47
C LYS A 91 -0.40 11.47 21.50
N ALA A 92 0.63 11.13 22.26
CA ALA A 92 1.05 9.76 22.50
C ALA A 92 1.36 9.56 23.98
N GLY A 93 0.66 8.61 24.62
CA GLY A 93 0.77 8.39 26.07
C GLY A 93 0.47 9.66 26.87
N THR A 94 1.47 10.13 27.62
CA THR A 94 1.41 11.37 28.43
C THR A 94 1.92 12.62 27.72
N ARG A 95 2.50 12.50 26.52
CA ARG A 95 3.05 13.64 25.76
C ARG A 95 2.09 14.13 24.70
N THR A 96 2.19 15.42 24.38
CA THR A 96 1.41 16.07 23.32
C THR A 96 2.31 17.09 22.66
N ALA A 97 2.39 17.01 21.33
CA ALA A 97 3.20 17.84 20.45
C ALA A 97 2.26 18.60 19.50
N ARG A 98 2.39 19.91 19.44
CA ARG A 98 1.47 20.80 18.71
C ARG A 98 2.16 21.44 17.52
N PHE A 99 1.42 21.53 16.43
CA PHE A 99 1.77 22.42 15.32
C PHE A 99 1.69 23.87 15.82
N PRO A 100 2.73 24.69 15.60
CA PRO A 100 2.68 26.10 15.96
C PRO A 100 1.42 26.80 15.41
N VAL A 101 0.83 27.72 16.18
CA VAL A 101 -0.34 28.51 15.72
C VAL A 101 -0.01 29.44 14.53
N THR A 102 1.27 29.60 14.23
CA THR A 102 1.82 30.32 13.06
C THR A 102 2.15 29.40 11.88
N ALA A 103 1.96 28.08 12.01
CA ALA A 103 2.29 27.13 10.95
C ALA A 103 1.35 27.30 9.74
N THR A 104 1.93 27.44 8.55
CA THR A 104 1.20 27.62 7.29
C THR A 104 0.81 26.31 6.61
N VAL A 105 1.19 25.16 7.18
CA VAL A 105 0.89 23.83 6.62
C VAL A 105 -0.62 23.58 6.59
N SER A 106 -1.08 23.15 5.41
CA SER A 106 -2.48 22.82 5.15
C SER A 106 -2.52 21.65 4.16
N LEU A 107 -3.31 20.63 4.47
CA LEU A 107 -3.42 19.43 3.64
C LEU A 107 -4.64 19.54 2.74
N ALA A 108 -4.43 19.53 1.43
CA ALA A 108 -5.47 19.43 0.42
C ALA A 108 -6.23 18.09 0.49
N PRO A 109 -7.41 17.96 -0.14
CA PRO A 109 -8.12 16.68 -0.26
C PRO A 109 -7.21 15.59 -0.85
N GLY A 110 -7.08 14.46 -0.15
CA GLY A 110 -6.20 13.36 -0.54
C GLY A 110 -4.72 13.53 -0.17
N GLU A 111 -4.31 14.69 0.35
CA GLU A 111 -2.91 14.96 0.72
C GLU A 111 -2.50 14.28 2.04
N ARG A 112 -1.21 13.94 2.13
CA ARG A 112 -0.60 13.15 3.20
C ARG A 112 0.58 13.90 3.82
N LEU A 113 0.78 13.76 5.13
CA LEU A 113 1.88 14.40 5.86
C LEU A 113 2.52 13.42 6.85
N TRP A 114 3.79 13.08 6.63
CA TRP A 114 4.59 12.41 7.64
C TRP A 114 5.10 13.41 8.68
N CYS A 115 4.76 13.14 9.94
CA CYS A 115 5.41 13.71 11.12
C CYS A 115 6.35 12.67 11.72
N THR A 116 7.55 13.05 12.14
CA THR A 116 8.59 12.10 12.61
C THR A 116 9.38 12.61 13.82
N GLY A 117 10.18 11.74 14.45
CA GLY A 117 11.24 12.14 15.37
C GLY A 117 12.25 13.07 14.71
N GLN A 118 13.12 12.52 13.85
CA GLN A 118 14.25 13.23 13.22
C GLN A 118 14.22 13.07 11.68
N ALA A 119 14.37 14.17 10.95
CA ALA A 119 14.11 14.21 9.51
C ALA A 119 15.14 13.47 8.64
N ASP A 120 16.43 13.55 8.97
CA ASP A 120 17.50 12.91 8.19
C ASP A 120 17.52 11.38 8.39
N ILE A 121 17.16 10.88 9.58
CA ILE A 121 17.07 9.43 9.81
C ILE A 121 15.78 8.88 9.19
N PHE A 122 14.65 9.59 9.32
CA PHE A 122 13.43 9.27 8.62
C PHE A 122 13.65 9.18 7.10
N GLN A 123 14.36 10.14 6.48
CA GLN A 123 14.62 10.10 5.05
C GLN A 123 15.48 8.90 4.63
N ARG A 124 16.42 8.43 5.47
CA ARG A 124 17.19 7.20 5.21
C ARG A 124 16.29 5.96 5.24
N SER A 125 15.40 5.86 6.22
CA SER A 125 14.44 4.76 6.37
C SER A 125 13.38 4.74 5.26
N PHE A 126 12.70 5.88 5.05
CA PHE A 126 11.52 5.99 4.18
C PHE A 126 11.86 6.38 2.73
N GLY A 127 12.94 7.10 2.48
CA GLY A 127 13.30 7.63 1.15
C GLY A 127 12.57 8.92 0.74
N GLU A 128 11.63 9.40 1.55
CA GLU A 128 10.94 10.69 1.42
C GLU A 128 11.28 11.62 2.60
N ARG A 129 11.15 12.94 2.43
CA ARG A 129 11.27 13.92 3.53
C ARG A 129 9.97 13.91 4.36
N PRO A 130 10.03 14.11 5.69
CA PRO A 130 8.83 14.41 6.47
C PRO A 130 8.38 15.85 6.21
N GLY A 131 7.12 16.17 6.54
CA GLY A 131 6.64 17.56 6.56
C GLY A 131 6.53 18.15 7.96
N CYS A 132 6.70 17.34 9.02
CA CYS A 132 6.78 17.82 10.40
C CYS A 132 7.72 16.96 11.27
N THR A 133 8.29 17.55 12.32
CA THR A 133 9.28 16.91 13.20
C THR A 133 9.01 17.21 14.67
N TRP A 134 9.43 16.32 15.59
CA TRP A 134 9.25 16.53 17.03
C TRP A 134 10.51 16.31 17.87
N ASP A 135 11.66 15.96 17.28
CA ASP A 135 12.94 15.82 17.99
C ASP A 135 14.10 16.62 17.36
N ASP A 136 13.94 17.10 16.12
CA ASP A 136 14.86 18.04 15.45
C ASP A 136 14.15 19.23 14.78
N GLU A 137 14.88 20.34 14.61
CA GLU A 137 14.44 21.52 13.84
C GLU A 137 15.00 21.43 12.40
N ALA A 138 14.34 20.63 11.54
CA ALA A 138 14.74 20.47 10.15
C ALA A 138 14.20 21.60 9.25
N GLU A 139 15.04 22.18 8.38
CA GLU A 139 14.72 23.39 7.59
C GLU A 139 13.49 23.24 6.68
N ASP A 140 13.26 22.05 6.12
CA ASP A 140 12.14 21.74 5.23
C ASP A 140 10.85 21.26 5.96
N ALA A 141 10.82 21.24 7.30
CA ALA A 141 9.73 20.63 8.08
C ALA A 141 9.20 21.54 9.22
N ILE A 142 7.92 21.38 9.56
CA ILE A 142 7.33 22.08 10.71
C ILE A 142 7.72 21.38 12.02
N HIS A 143 8.58 22.02 12.81
CA HIS A 143 8.88 21.58 14.17
C HIS A 143 7.64 21.74 15.09
N LEU A 144 7.30 20.68 15.83
CA LEU A 144 6.23 20.67 16.83
C LEU A 144 6.74 21.14 18.20
N ASP A 145 5.87 21.71 19.04
CA ASP A 145 6.25 22.37 20.31
C ASP A 145 6.82 21.46 21.42
N ASN A 146 6.89 20.14 21.20
CA ASN A 146 7.26 19.15 22.20
C ASN A 146 7.60 17.80 21.55
N ARG A 147 8.44 16.98 22.20
CA ARG A 147 8.79 15.63 21.72
C ARG A 147 7.69 14.62 22.03
N LEU A 148 7.35 13.75 21.08
CA LEU A 148 6.55 12.55 21.37
C LEU A 148 7.41 11.42 21.97
N SER A 149 6.76 10.31 22.25
CA SER A 149 7.32 8.98 22.48
C SER A 149 6.17 8.03 22.22
N LEU A 150 6.31 7.14 21.26
CA LEU A 150 5.34 6.07 21.08
C LEU A 150 5.74 4.93 22.05
N VAL A 151 4.92 3.88 22.16
CA VAL A 151 5.11 2.81 23.17
C VAL A 151 5.06 1.48 22.46
N ASN A 152 6.23 0.88 22.23
CA ASN A 152 6.47 -0.29 21.37
C ASN A 152 5.47 -1.44 21.60
N THR A 153 5.13 -1.70 22.87
CA THR A 153 4.22 -2.79 23.26
C THR A 153 2.75 -2.48 22.96
N GLY A 154 2.34 -1.22 22.96
CA GLY A 154 0.97 -0.79 22.72
C GLY A 154 0.57 0.48 23.46
N GLY A 155 -0.36 1.24 22.87
CA GLY A 155 -0.84 2.50 23.42
C GLY A 155 -1.95 3.11 22.57
N GLY A 156 -2.12 4.42 22.69
CA GLY A 156 -2.97 5.22 21.82
C GLY A 156 -2.19 6.40 21.24
N ILE A 157 -2.36 6.65 19.94
CA ILE A 157 -1.94 7.88 19.24
C ILE A 157 -3.21 8.63 18.88
N THR A 158 -3.36 9.89 19.29
CA THR A 158 -4.57 10.69 19.09
C THR A 158 -4.22 11.97 18.33
N VAL A 159 -4.99 12.27 17.27
CA VAL A 159 -5.01 13.58 16.61
C VAL A 159 -6.06 14.45 17.29
N MET A 160 -5.69 15.69 17.62
CA MET A 160 -6.59 16.69 18.18
C MET A 160 -6.56 17.96 17.34
N ASP A 161 -7.70 18.63 17.23
CA ASP A 161 -7.82 19.92 16.54
C ASP A 161 -7.24 21.09 17.38
N ALA A 162 -7.39 22.31 16.86
CA ALA A 162 -6.91 23.53 17.51
C ALA A 162 -7.66 23.88 18.81
N ASP A 163 -8.93 23.47 18.95
CA ASP A 163 -9.73 23.62 20.17
C ASP A 163 -9.42 22.50 21.20
N GLY A 164 -8.74 21.43 20.77
CA GLY A 164 -8.31 20.30 21.59
C GLY A 164 -9.30 19.13 21.63
N ALA A 165 -10.28 19.08 20.73
CA ALA A 165 -11.16 17.92 20.58
C ALA A 165 -10.45 16.80 19.81
N THR A 166 -10.73 15.54 20.16
CA THR A 166 -10.22 14.37 19.42
C THR A 166 -10.85 14.30 18.03
N VAL A 167 -10.01 14.14 17.01
CA VAL A 167 -10.40 14.00 15.59
C VAL A 167 -10.27 12.56 15.10
N ASP A 168 -9.17 11.88 15.44
CA ASP A 168 -8.93 10.45 15.15
C ASP A 168 -8.02 9.84 16.24
N VAL A 169 -8.07 8.52 16.40
CA VAL A 169 -7.20 7.76 17.31
C VAL A 169 -6.84 6.38 16.75
N LEU A 170 -5.55 6.05 16.80
CA LEU A 170 -5.04 4.69 16.63
C LEU A 170 -4.79 4.09 18.02
N VAL A 171 -5.57 3.08 18.41
CA VAL A 171 -5.26 2.23 19.58
C VAL A 171 -4.61 0.95 19.10
N TYR A 172 -3.43 0.61 19.62
CA TYR A 172 -2.57 -0.41 19.03
C TYR A 172 -1.86 -1.31 20.07
N GLY A 173 -1.39 -2.48 19.60
CA GLY A 173 -0.56 -3.40 20.39
C GLY A 173 -1.32 -4.15 21.48
N THR A 174 -0.73 -4.25 22.67
CA THR A 174 -1.25 -4.98 23.83
C THR A 174 -1.80 -4.06 24.93
N THR A 175 -2.11 -2.80 24.62
CA THR A 175 -2.75 -1.91 25.60
C THR A 175 -4.13 -2.40 26.03
N ALA A 176 -4.45 -2.21 27.30
CA ALA A 176 -5.80 -2.40 27.87
C ALA A 176 -6.45 -1.06 28.26
N GLN A 177 -5.87 0.07 27.85
CA GLN A 177 -6.43 1.40 28.09
C GLN A 177 -7.53 1.71 27.06
N SER A 178 -8.63 2.30 27.52
CA SER A 178 -9.70 2.80 26.66
C SER A 178 -9.39 4.23 26.20
N PHE A 179 -9.68 4.55 24.94
CA PHE A 179 -9.52 5.88 24.36
C PHE A 179 -10.85 6.36 23.79
N ALA A 180 -11.13 7.67 23.87
CA ALA A 180 -12.31 8.25 23.24
C ALA A 180 -12.11 8.27 21.71
N GLY A 181 -13.12 7.86 20.95
CA GLY A 181 -13.02 7.64 19.50
C GLY A 181 -12.47 6.28 19.08
N TRP A 182 -12.48 5.26 19.96
CA TRP A 182 -12.12 3.89 19.59
C TRP A 182 -13.09 2.87 20.18
N SER A 183 -13.33 1.77 19.45
CA SER A 183 -14.19 0.68 19.85
C SER A 183 -13.54 -0.70 19.69
N GLY A 184 -13.72 -1.56 20.69
CA GLY A 184 -13.19 -2.91 20.71
C GLY A 184 -11.69 -3.01 20.97
N GLU A 185 -11.07 -4.08 20.47
CA GLU A 185 -9.65 -4.39 20.65
C GLU A 185 -8.72 -3.33 20.02
N PRO A 186 -7.48 -3.16 20.53
CA PRO A 186 -6.43 -2.46 19.81
C PRO A 186 -6.11 -3.15 18.47
N ALA A 187 -5.78 -2.37 17.45
CA ALA A 187 -5.17 -2.87 16.22
C ALA A 187 -3.92 -3.70 16.53
N LYS A 188 -3.55 -4.62 15.62
CA LYS A 188 -2.32 -5.45 15.73
C LYS A 188 -1.51 -5.38 14.43
N ALA A 189 -0.18 -5.36 14.51
CA ALA A 189 0.71 -5.58 13.36
C ALA A 189 0.70 -7.06 12.94
N TYR A 190 0.93 -7.37 11.66
CA TYR A 190 0.83 -8.74 11.16
C TYR A 190 2.03 -9.57 11.58
N THR A 191 1.81 -10.47 12.55
CA THR A 191 2.85 -11.33 13.12
C THR A 191 2.57 -12.81 12.83
N ARG A 192 3.15 -13.32 11.73
CA ARG A 192 3.04 -14.73 11.32
C ARG A 192 4.37 -15.25 10.74
N GLY A 193 4.67 -16.51 11.01
CA GLY A 193 5.93 -17.13 10.61
C GLY A 193 7.13 -16.40 11.21
N LEU A 194 7.95 -15.80 10.35
CA LEU A 194 9.17 -15.06 10.72
C LEU A 194 9.01 -13.53 10.71
N VAL A 195 7.77 -13.02 10.61
CA VAL A 195 7.48 -11.59 10.61
C VAL A 195 7.32 -11.07 12.05
N SER A 196 8.25 -10.23 12.49
CA SER A 196 8.19 -9.50 13.76
C SER A 196 7.29 -8.26 13.67
N ALA A 197 6.74 -7.80 14.79
CA ALA A 197 6.07 -6.49 14.87
C ALA A 197 7.09 -5.35 14.67
N GLN A 198 8.25 -5.43 15.34
CA GLN A 198 9.33 -4.47 15.21
C GLN A 198 9.77 -4.26 13.76
N GLY A 199 9.83 -3.00 13.34
CA GLY A 199 10.14 -2.55 11.99
C GLY A 199 8.90 -2.30 11.11
N GLN A 200 7.71 -2.77 11.50
CA GLN A 200 6.51 -2.55 10.68
C GLN A 200 5.99 -1.12 10.78
N ILE A 201 5.41 -0.67 9.66
CA ILE A 201 4.46 0.43 9.64
C ILE A 201 3.07 -0.16 9.89
N TRP A 202 2.42 0.32 10.95
CA TRP A 202 1.00 0.14 11.19
C TRP A 202 0.27 0.96 10.15
N GLN A 203 -0.45 0.32 9.22
CA GLN A 203 -1.12 1.02 8.11
C GLN A 203 -2.63 0.77 8.16
N ARG A 204 -3.41 1.86 8.03
CA ARG A 204 -4.86 1.83 7.86
C ARG A 204 -5.17 1.29 6.45
N LYS A 205 -6.11 0.35 6.34
CA LYS A 205 -6.58 -0.21 5.05
C LYS A 205 -7.24 0.91 4.24
N ARG A 206 -7.30 0.75 2.92
CA ARG A 206 -7.96 1.70 2.01
C ARG A 206 -9.03 1.01 1.18
N ASP A 207 -10.07 1.75 0.82
CA ASP A 207 -11.05 1.25 -0.14
C ASP A 207 -10.39 1.11 -1.52
N PRO A 208 -10.53 -0.04 -2.21
CA PRO A 208 -9.90 -0.25 -3.51
C PRO A 208 -10.55 0.52 -4.67
N THR A 209 -11.62 1.27 -4.42
CA THR A 209 -12.37 2.06 -5.40
C THR A 209 -12.07 3.55 -5.26
N SER A 210 -12.09 4.10 -4.04
CA SER A 210 -11.77 5.52 -3.79
C SER A 210 -10.32 5.80 -3.44
N ASN A 211 -9.54 4.77 -3.04
CA ASN A 211 -8.19 4.90 -2.47
C ASN A 211 -8.14 5.69 -1.12
N GLU A 212 -9.29 5.96 -0.50
CA GLU A 212 -9.36 6.64 0.79
C GLU A 212 -9.15 5.66 1.95
N PRO A 213 -8.57 6.09 3.09
CA PRO A 213 -8.45 5.26 4.28
C PRO A 213 -9.81 4.84 4.83
N ILE A 214 -9.95 3.54 5.11
CA ILE A 214 -11.11 2.95 5.78
C ILE A 214 -11.04 3.32 7.26
N ASP A 215 -12.16 3.77 7.81
CA ASP A 215 -12.24 4.22 9.18
C ASP A 215 -13.63 3.98 9.76
N SER A 216 -13.65 3.19 10.83
CA SER A 216 -14.81 2.75 11.61
C SER A 216 -14.54 2.81 13.12
N ASP A 217 -13.47 3.52 13.54
CA ASP A 217 -12.96 3.58 14.92
C ASP A 217 -12.53 2.21 15.49
N THR A 218 -12.04 1.25 14.68
CA THR A 218 -11.72 -0.11 15.16
C THR A 218 -10.44 -0.75 14.61
N ALA A 219 -9.98 -1.82 15.28
CA ALA A 219 -8.91 -2.68 14.78
C ALA A 219 -9.17 -3.30 13.40
N ALA A 220 -10.44 -3.41 12.98
CA ALA A 220 -10.82 -3.93 11.66
C ALA A 220 -10.49 -2.96 10.52
N ASP A 221 -10.09 -1.72 10.81
CA ASP A 221 -9.61 -0.75 9.83
C ASP A 221 -8.15 -1.00 9.41
N TRP A 222 -7.39 -1.82 10.14
CA TRP A 222 -5.91 -1.85 10.02
C TRP A 222 -5.39 -3.08 9.26
N ALA A 223 -4.30 -2.90 8.50
CA ALA A 223 -3.83 -3.89 7.53
C ALA A 223 -3.28 -5.19 8.14
N GLY A 224 -2.97 -5.20 9.45
CA GLY A 224 -2.61 -6.40 10.20
C GLY A 224 -3.80 -7.22 10.73
N ASP A 225 -5.03 -6.76 10.49
CA ASP A 225 -6.28 -7.51 10.74
C ASP A 225 -6.18 -8.94 10.16
N LEU A 226 -6.53 -9.92 10.99
CA LEU A 226 -6.45 -11.34 10.66
C LEU A 226 -7.77 -11.92 10.14
N SER A 227 -8.89 -11.20 10.29
CA SER A 227 -10.21 -11.62 9.81
C SER A 227 -10.37 -11.36 8.31
N ASP A 228 -9.94 -10.20 7.82
CA ASP A 228 -9.92 -9.84 6.41
C ASP A 228 -8.86 -10.63 5.63
N LEU A 229 -9.33 -11.41 4.64
CA LEU A 229 -8.49 -12.23 3.76
C LEU A 229 -7.95 -11.49 2.53
N ARG A 230 -8.42 -10.27 2.27
CA ARG A 230 -8.21 -9.54 1.00
C ARG A 230 -7.36 -8.30 1.18
N TRP A 231 -7.65 -7.49 2.21
CA TRP A 231 -6.95 -6.24 2.52
C TRP A 231 -6.27 -6.26 3.89
N GLY A 232 -6.66 -7.18 4.77
CA GLY A 232 -5.92 -7.55 5.98
C GLY A 232 -4.74 -8.49 5.70
N ARG A 233 -4.09 -8.95 6.77
CA ARG A 233 -2.93 -9.85 6.77
C ARG A 233 -1.70 -9.34 6.02
N ARG A 234 -1.56 -8.01 5.90
CA ARG A 234 -0.45 -7.35 5.19
C ARG A 234 0.63 -6.86 6.14
N VAL A 235 1.81 -6.65 5.57
CA VAL A 235 2.99 -6.07 6.20
C VAL A 235 3.35 -4.83 5.39
N SER A 236 3.72 -3.75 6.07
CA SER A 236 4.29 -2.55 5.46
C SER A 236 5.54 -2.17 6.23
N MET A 237 6.56 -1.65 5.55
CA MET A 237 7.89 -1.33 6.12
C MET A 237 8.36 0.04 5.61
N PRO A 238 9.25 0.73 6.35
CA PRO A 238 9.87 1.97 5.85
C PRO A 238 10.47 1.83 4.46
N GLY A 239 10.12 2.78 3.60
CA GLY A 239 10.60 2.86 2.22
C GLY A 239 10.12 1.73 1.31
N TRP A 240 8.98 1.13 1.65
CA TRP A 240 8.10 0.51 0.66
C TRP A 240 7.18 1.58 0.08
N ALA A 241 7.07 1.60 -1.25
CA ALA A 241 6.10 2.41 -1.98
C ALA A 241 4.70 1.78 -1.95
N GLY A 242 3.74 2.46 -2.55
CA GLY A 242 2.33 2.11 -2.63
C GLY A 242 1.45 2.96 -1.74
N TRP A 243 1.84 4.21 -1.44
CA TRP A 243 1.05 5.17 -0.66
C TRP A 243 0.05 5.95 -1.51
N ASP A 244 0.34 6.18 -2.79
CA ASP A 244 -0.46 6.94 -3.74
C ASP A 244 -0.91 6.08 -4.93
N ALA A 245 -1.74 6.64 -5.81
CA ALA A 245 -2.07 5.99 -7.07
C ALA A 245 -0.86 5.88 -8.02
N GLY A 246 0.12 6.80 -7.91
CA GLY A 246 1.27 6.91 -8.80
C GLY A 246 2.50 6.08 -8.41
N ASP A 247 2.60 5.61 -7.16
CA ASP A 247 3.77 4.87 -6.64
C ASP A 247 3.51 3.35 -6.48
N GLY A 248 2.39 2.86 -7.00
CA GLY A 248 2.10 1.42 -7.14
C GLY A 248 1.19 0.80 -6.08
N TRP A 249 0.32 1.59 -5.42
CA TRP A 249 -0.68 1.06 -4.46
C TRP A 249 -1.50 -0.12 -5.01
N LEU A 250 -1.92 -0.01 -6.27
CA LEU A 250 -2.51 -1.11 -7.03
C LEU A 250 -1.56 -1.49 -8.18
N PRO A 251 -1.44 -2.79 -8.52
CA PRO A 251 -0.73 -3.21 -9.71
C PRO A 251 -1.33 -2.56 -10.96
N ALA A 252 -0.50 -1.88 -11.76
CA ALA A 252 -0.91 -1.38 -13.06
C ALA A 252 -1.36 -2.57 -13.94
N SER A 253 -2.49 -2.40 -14.63
CA SER A 253 -2.98 -3.39 -15.59
C SER A 253 -3.19 -2.73 -16.96
N THR A 254 -2.65 -3.38 -17.99
CA THR A 254 -2.77 -3.02 -19.39
C THR A 254 -2.79 -4.31 -20.22
N GLY A 255 -3.17 -4.23 -21.49
CA GLY A 255 -3.23 -5.37 -22.39
C GLY A 255 -2.60 -5.05 -23.74
N GLU A 256 -1.48 -5.68 -24.04
CA GLU A 256 -0.81 -5.63 -25.35
C GLU A 256 -0.53 -7.05 -25.87
N LEU A 257 -0.30 -7.17 -27.17
CA LEU A 257 0.04 -8.44 -27.82
C LEU A 257 1.56 -8.67 -27.75
N ALA A 258 1.98 -9.56 -26.85
CA ALA A 258 3.37 -9.98 -26.70
C ALA A 258 3.65 -11.34 -27.35
N THR A 259 4.87 -11.54 -27.85
CA THR A 259 5.40 -12.87 -28.20
C THR A 259 6.05 -13.49 -26.98
N THR A 260 5.53 -14.62 -26.49
CA THR A 260 6.04 -15.30 -25.30
C THR A 260 6.82 -16.56 -25.67
N THR A 261 8.09 -16.63 -25.28
CA THR A 261 8.90 -17.85 -25.32
C THR A 261 8.89 -18.51 -23.94
N VAL A 262 8.56 -19.80 -23.87
CA VAL A 262 8.68 -20.61 -22.65
C VAL A 262 9.97 -21.42 -22.73
N ALA A 263 10.96 -21.07 -21.92
CA ALA A 263 12.19 -21.83 -21.75
C ALA A 263 12.04 -22.82 -20.58
N VAL A 264 12.62 -24.02 -20.70
CA VAL A 264 12.52 -25.10 -19.70
C VAL A 264 13.92 -25.62 -19.39
N GLY A 265 14.26 -25.71 -18.10
CA GLY A 265 15.59 -26.10 -17.65
C GLY A 265 15.78 -27.60 -17.42
N PRO A 266 17.04 -28.05 -17.28
CA PRO A 266 18.23 -27.19 -17.27
C PRO A 266 18.70 -26.76 -18.68
N GLU A 267 18.76 -27.67 -19.66
CA GLU A 267 19.43 -27.45 -20.96
C GLU A 267 18.78 -26.34 -21.82
N GLY A 268 17.47 -26.14 -21.69
CA GLY A 268 16.72 -25.17 -22.49
C GLY A 268 16.78 -23.71 -21.99
N LEU A 269 17.51 -23.40 -20.89
CA LEU A 269 17.55 -22.04 -20.33
C LEU A 269 18.69 -21.17 -20.88
N TYR A 270 19.88 -21.74 -21.16
CA TYR A 270 21.04 -20.95 -21.55
C TYR A 270 20.82 -20.16 -22.84
N ALA A 271 20.43 -20.84 -23.93
CA ALA A 271 20.35 -20.21 -25.25
C ALA A 271 19.31 -19.06 -25.33
N PRO A 272 18.10 -19.17 -24.76
CA PRO A 272 17.17 -18.03 -24.67
C PRO A 272 17.72 -16.87 -23.83
N MET A 273 18.38 -17.15 -22.71
CA MET A 273 18.96 -16.11 -21.83
C MET A 273 20.12 -15.36 -22.52
N ALA A 274 21.04 -16.10 -23.14
CA ALA A 274 22.12 -15.52 -23.94
C ALA A 274 21.57 -14.69 -25.11
N THR A 275 20.52 -15.18 -25.80
CA THR A 275 19.86 -14.44 -26.89
C THR A 275 19.26 -13.13 -26.42
N PHE A 276 18.56 -13.12 -25.27
CA PHE A 276 17.99 -11.90 -24.66
C PHE A 276 19.07 -10.83 -24.40
N ILE A 277 20.20 -11.23 -23.80
CA ILE A 277 21.33 -10.34 -23.49
C ILE A 277 22.03 -9.86 -24.78
N ALA A 278 22.27 -10.75 -25.74
CA ALA A 278 22.95 -10.44 -26.99
C ALA A 278 22.11 -9.51 -27.89
N GLN A 279 20.79 -9.63 -27.87
CA GLN A 279 19.87 -8.77 -28.64
C GLN A 279 19.62 -7.39 -28.00
N THR A 280 20.03 -7.16 -26.75
CA THR A 280 19.82 -5.86 -26.08
C THR A 280 20.72 -4.77 -26.68
N THR A 281 20.16 -3.58 -26.94
CA THR A 281 20.79 -2.48 -27.72
C THR A 281 20.94 -1.14 -26.98
N HIS A 282 20.18 -0.89 -25.91
CA HIS A 282 20.11 0.40 -25.22
C HIS A 282 20.17 0.26 -23.69
N THR A 283 19.37 -0.62 -23.09
CA THR A 283 19.27 -0.79 -21.63
C THR A 283 19.06 -2.24 -21.24
N LEU A 284 19.85 -2.73 -20.28
CA LEU A 284 19.69 -4.06 -19.69
C LEU A 284 19.55 -3.92 -18.18
N ASP A 285 18.32 -3.94 -17.69
CA ASP A 285 18.01 -3.89 -16.27
C ASP A 285 17.79 -5.32 -15.74
N LEU A 286 18.49 -5.71 -14.68
CA LEU A 286 18.49 -7.06 -14.13
C LEU A 286 18.24 -7.05 -12.62
N SER A 287 17.37 -7.92 -12.14
CA SER A 287 17.15 -8.18 -10.71
C SER A 287 17.26 -9.68 -10.49
N LEU A 288 18.28 -10.11 -9.73
CA LEU A 288 18.67 -11.51 -9.58
C LEU A 288 18.98 -11.84 -8.13
N TYR A 289 18.83 -13.12 -7.75
CA TYR A 289 19.31 -13.61 -6.45
C TYR A 289 20.83 -13.84 -6.49
N THR A 290 21.30 -14.73 -7.38
CA THR A 290 22.73 -14.90 -7.69
C THR A 290 23.01 -14.91 -9.20
N LEU A 291 24.25 -14.59 -9.56
CA LEU A 291 24.84 -14.72 -10.90
C LEU A 291 26.18 -15.44 -10.79
N GLU A 292 26.20 -16.72 -11.16
CA GLU A 292 27.33 -17.64 -11.01
C GLU A 292 27.56 -18.42 -12.32
N HIS A 293 27.34 -17.74 -13.45
CA HIS A 293 27.45 -18.31 -14.78
C HIS A 293 28.41 -17.47 -15.65
N ALA A 294 29.63 -17.97 -15.85
CA ALA A 294 30.70 -17.21 -16.51
C ALA A 294 30.37 -16.73 -17.93
N ALA A 295 29.76 -17.58 -18.78
CA ALA A 295 29.43 -17.16 -20.15
C ALA A 295 28.33 -16.08 -20.20
N LEU A 296 27.24 -16.22 -19.44
CA LEU A 296 26.21 -15.17 -19.33
C LEU A 296 26.80 -13.86 -18.76
N ALA A 297 27.73 -13.93 -17.80
CA ALA A 297 28.44 -12.74 -17.32
C ALA A 297 29.31 -12.08 -18.42
N ALA A 298 29.93 -12.88 -19.29
CA ALA A 298 30.67 -12.38 -20.45
C ALA A 298 29.73 -11.74 -21.50
N GLU A 299 28.53 -12.29 -21.74
CA GLU A 299 27.53 -11.67 -22.62
C GLU A 299 27.02 -10.33 -22.06
N ILE A 300 26.80 -10.23 -20.74
CA ILE A 300 26.39 -8.97 -20.08
C ILE A 300 27.53 -7.94 -20.14
N ALA A 301 28.78 -8.36 -19.94
CA ALA A 301 29.94 -7.50 -20.10
C ALA A 301 30.13 -7.06 -21.57
N ALA A 302 29.87 -7.95 -22.53
CA ALA A 302 29.88 -7.61 -23.95
C ALA A 302 28.78 -6.61 -24.30
N ALA A 303 27.58 -6.72 -23.71
CA ALA A 303 26.52 -5.73 -23.86
C ALA A 303 26.94 -4.35 -23.34
N ALA A 304 27.50 -4.27 -22.12
CA ALA A 304 28.06 -3.02 -21.60
C ALA A 304 29.16 -2.45 -22.52
N GLY A 305 30.05 -3.31 -23.05
CA GLY A 305 31.06 -2.95 -24.04
C GLY A 305 30.53 -2.46 -25.40
N ARG A 306 29.29 -2.82 -25.78
CA ARG A 306 28.57 -2.23 -26.93
C ARG A 306 27.97 -0.84 -26.64
N GLY A 307 28.03 -0.37 -25.38
CA GLY A 307 27.39 0.87 -24.93
C GLY A 307 25.97 0.68 -24.37
N VAL A 308 25.51 -0.56 -24.14
CA VAL A 308 24.24 -0.83 -23.46
C VAL A 308 24.35 -0.39 -21.99
N ARG A 309 23.37 0.36 -21.50
CA ARG A 309 23.31 0.72 -20.08
C ARG A 309 22.87 -0.48 -19.25
N VAL A 310 23.83 -1.23 -18.73
CA VAL A 310 23.58 -2.36 -17.80
C VAL A 310 23.37 -1.83 -16.38
N ARG A 311 22.26 -2.21 -15.74
CA ARG A 311 22.01 -2.06 -14.30
C ARG A 311 21.64 -3.41 -13.70
N MET A 312 22.26 -3.79 -12.59
CA MET A 312 22.02 -5.08 -11.94
C MET A 312 21.82 -4.92 -10.43
N LEU A 313 20.78 -5.54 -9.89
CA LEU A 313 20.55 -5.70 -8.46
C LEU A 313 20.68 -7.19 -8.07
N LEU A 314 21.54 -7.47 -7.10
CA LEU A 314 21.83 -8.81 -6.55
C LEU A 314 21.45 -8.93 -5.07
N GLU A 315 21.25 -10.14 -4.54
CA GLU A 315 21.10 -10.36 -3.10
C GLU A 315 22.43 -10.10 -2.36
N GLY A 316 22.43 -9.20 -1.36
CA GLY A 316 23.64 -8.80 -0.64
C GLY A 316 24.12 -9.77 0.44
N SER A 317 23.23 -10.62 0.96
CA SER A 317 23.59 -11.68 1.91
C SER A 317 22.69 -12.91 1.69
N PRO A 318 22.99 -13.72 0.65
CA PRO A 318 22.36 -15.00 0.44
C PRO A 318 22.95 -16.05 1.42
N PRO A 319 22.18 -17.05 1.86
CA PRO A 319 22.71 -18.27 2.47
C PRO A 319 23.97 -18.81 1.76
N GLY A 320 25.05 -18.99 2.51
CA GLY A 320 26.39 -19.35 1.98
C GLY A 320 27.33 -18.16 1.73
N GLY A 321 26.78 -16.94 1.61
CA GLY A 321 27.53 -15.73 1.27
C GLY A 321 27.74 -15.56 -0.24
N ILE A 322 28.36 -14.45 -0.64
CA ILE A 322 28.69 -14.18 -2.06
C ILE A 322 29.92 -15.02 -2.45
N SER A 323 29.74 -15.91 -3.42
CA SER A 323 30.79 -16.81 -3.91
C SER A 323 31.88 -16.08 -4.71
N ASP A 324 33.04 -16.72 -4.88
CA ASP A 324 34.12 -16.17 -5.71
C ASP A 324 33.77 -16.20 -7.20
N MET A 325 32.91 -17.12 -7.65
CA MET A 325 32.36 -17.12 -9.00
C MET A 325 31.48 -15.87 -9.23
N GLN A 326 30.60 -15.51 -8.29
CA GLN A 326 29.81 -14.29 -8.40
C GLN A 326 30.69 -13.03 -8.34
N LYS A 327 31.70 -12.98 -7.46
CA LYS A 327 32.68 -11.87 -7.44
C LYS A 327 33.38 -11.71 -8.78
N TRP A 328 33.79 -12.81 -9.40
CA TRP A 328 34.41 -12.78 -10.74
C TRP A 328 33.43 -12.26 -11.80
N CYS A 329 32.22 -12.83 -11.88
CA CYS A 329 31.18 -12.42 -12.84
C CYS A 329 30.85 -10.92 -12.72
N VAL A 330 30.61 -10.44 -11.49
CA VAL A 330 30.36 -9.03 -11.17
C VAL A 330 31.55 -8.15 -11.53
N THR A 331 32.78 -8.62 -11.31
CA THR A 331 33.99 -7.87 -11.67
C THR A 331 34.11 -7.67 -13.18
N GLN A 332 33.81 -8.69 -14.00
CA GLN A 332 33.84 -8.55 -15.47
C GLN A 332 32.82 -7.52 -15.97
N ILE A 333 31.59 -7.55 -15.45
CA ILE A 333 30.52 -6.63 -15.86
C ILE A 333 30.81 -5.19 -15.39
N ALA A 334 31.32 -5.02 -14.17
CA ALA A 334 31.71 -3.71 -13.64
C ALA A 334 32.90 -3.11 -14.42
N GLN A 335 33.89 -3.92 -14.80
CA GLN A 335 35.02 -3.50 -15.64
C GLN A 335 34.59 -3.09 -17.06
N ALA A 336 33.48 -3.64 -17.56
CA ALA A 336 32.85 -3.24 -18.81
C ALA A 336 31.91 -2.02 -18.68
N GLY A 337 31.70 -1.48 -17.47
CA GLY A 337 30.92 -0.26 -17.23
C GLY A 337 29.47 -0.47 -16.75
N GLY A 338 29.07 -1.68 -16.36
CA GLY A 338 27.74 -1.91 -15.77
C GLY A 338 27.63 -1.42 -14.32
N ASP A 339 26.49 -0.82 -13.96
CA ASP A 339 26.20 -0.44 -12.57
C ASP A 339 25.62 -1.63 -11.80
N ILE A 340 26.32 -2.11 -10.77
CA ILE A 340 25.96 -3.31 -10.03
C ILE A 340 25.78 -2.97 -8.55
N ARG A 341 24.61 -3.28 -8.02
CA ARG A 341 24.19 -3.01 -6.64
C ARG A 341 23.79 -4.30 -5.94
N TYR A 342 23.92 -4.28 -4.62
CA TYR A 342 23.50 -5.36 -3.75
C TYR A 342 22.38 -4.88 -2.84
N LEU A 343 21.34 -5.72 -2.64
CA LEU A 343 20.32 -5.51 -1.62
C LEU A 343 20.93 -5.86 -0.24
N ALA A 344 21.74 -4.94 0.27
CA ALA A 344 22.40 -5.01 1.57
C ALA A 344 21.89 -3.90 2.51
N VAL A 345 22.30 -3.97 3.77
CA VAL A 345 22.36 -2.78 4.64
C VAL A 345 23.68 -2.06 4.30
N ALA A 346 23.66 -0.74 4.20
CA ALA A 346 24.88 0.04 3.93
C ALA A 346 25.80 0.08 5.15
N ASP A 347 27.12 0.18 4.94
CA ASP A 347 28.11 0.20 6.03
C ASP A 347 27.97 1.42 6.96
N ASP A 348 27.35 2.51 6.49
CA ASP A 348 27.04 3.72 7.27
C ASP A 348 25.60 3.75 7.84
N ALA A 349 24.87 2.64 7.77
CA ALA A 349 23.49 2.59 8.23
C ALA A 349 23.35 2.68 9.78
N PRO A 350 22.26 3.27 10.31
CA PRO A 350 22.03 3.36 11.75
C PRO A 350 22.01 2.01 12.49
N ALA A 351 22.40 2.02 13.76
CA ALA A 351 22.47 0.81 14.58
C ALA A 351 21.08 0.14 14.74
N GLY A 352 20.94 -1.08 14.19
CA GLY A 352 19.71 -1.86 14.18
C GLY A 352 18.94 -1.84 12.85
N TYR A 353 19.35 -1.01 11.89
CA TYR A 353 18.70 -0.90 10.57
C TYR A 353 18.61 -2.24 9.84
N LYS A 354 17.44 -2.53 9.24
CA LYS A 354 17.12 -3.82 8.60
C LYS A 354 17.01 -3.68 7.08
N ARG A 355 17.28 -4.76 6.34
CA ARG A 355 16.95 -4.83 4.90
C ARG A 355 15.44 -4.66 4.70
N ARG A 356 15.02 -3.81 3.74
CA ARG A 356 13.61 -3.58 3.40
C ARG A 356 12.86 -4.86 2.98
N TYR A 357 13.57 -5.83 2.41
CA TYR A 357 13.08 -7.18 2.15
C TYR A 357 14.04 -8.20 2.75
N ARG A 358 13.52 -9.36 3.18
CA ARG A 358 14.36 -10.43 3.76
C ARG A 358 15.37 -10.99 2.76
N PHE A 359 14.95 -11.15 1.50
CA PHE A 359 15.77 -11.61 0.38
C PHE A 359 15.25 -11.03 -0.95
N LEU A 360 16.15 -10.76 -1.90
CA LEU A 360 15.85 -10.54 -3.31
C LEU A 360 15.83 -11.88 -4.06
N HIS A 361 14.76 -12.67 -3.90
CA HIS A 361 14.69 -14.00 -4.52
C HIS A 361 14.05 -14.03 -5.93
N ALA A 362 13.60 -12.88 -6.44
CA ALA A 362 13.06 -12.76 -7.79
C ALA A 362 14.18 -12.80 -8.85
N LYS A 363 13.87 -13.34 -10.03
CA LYS A 363 14.73 -13.26 -11.22
C LYS A 363 13.94 -12.72 -12.38
N TYR A 364 14.26 -11.50 -12.78
CA TYR A 364 13.67 -10.87 -13.95
C TYR A 364 14.64 -9.88 -14.56
N GLY A 365 14.38 -9.52 -15.81
CA GLY A 365 15.13 -8.48 -16.50
C GLY A 365 14.28 -7.76 -17.52
N ILE A 366 14.68 -6.53 -17.87
CA ILE A 366 14.05 -5.71 -18.90
C ILE A 366 15.14 -5.28 -19.88
N ALA A 367 14.94 -5.62 -21.15
CA ALA A 367 15.77 -5.22 -22.27
C ALA A 367 15.04 -4.15 -23.09
N ASP A 368 15.71 -3.01 -23.31
CA ASP A 368 15.29 -1.87 -24.14
C ASP A 368 13.88 -1.29 -23.84
N GLY A 369 13.31 -1.62 -22.68
CA GLY A 369 11.95 -1.24 -22.27
C GLY A 369 10.83 -2.05 -22.94
N SER A 370 11.14 -2.95 -23.88
CA SER A 370 10.16 -3.66 -24.71
C SER A 370 10.22 -5.19 -24.64
N ALA A 371 11.28 -5.76 -24.07
CA ALA A 371 11.42 -7.19 -23.85
C ALA A 371 11.72 -7.50 -22.38
N THR A 372 11.27 -8.64 -21.88
CA THR A 372 11.49 -9.06 -20.49
C THR A 372 11.63 -10.58 -20.38
N PHE A 373 12.38 -11.03 -19.37
CA PHE A 373 12.27 -12.40 -18.85
C PHE A 373 11.81 -12.36 -17.39
N VAL A 374 11.13 -13.42 -16.97
CA VAL A 374 10.84 -13.74 -15.57
C VAL A 374 11.12 -15.22 -15.37
N GLY A 375 11.86 -15.59 -14.32
CA GLY A 375 12.32 -16.96 -14.10
C GLY A 375 12.30 -17.41 -12.63
N THR A 376 12.27 -18.72 -12.40
CA THR A 376 12.38 -19.34 -11.07
C THR A 376 13.83 -19.50 -10.64
N GLU A 377 14.70 -19.87 -11.58
CA GLU A 377 16.09 -20.27 -11.32
C GLU A 377 17.07 -19.10 -11.24
N ASN A 378 18.17 -19.34 -10.53
CA ASN A 378 19.34 -18.46 -10.52
C ASN A 378 20.10 -18.59 -11.86
N LEU A 379 20.89 -17.58 -12.23
CA LEU A 379 21.80 -17.68 -13.38
C LEU A 379 23.09 -18.37 -12.92
N THR A 380 23.02 -19.69 -12.70
CA THR A 380 24.16 -20.56 -12.36
C THR A 380 24.39 -21.58 -13.47
N LEU A 381 25.59 -22.15 -13.57
CA LEU A 381 25.89 -23.20 -14.56
C LEU A 381 25.08 -24.49 -14.32
N ASP A 382 24.77 -24.84 -13.06
CA ASP A 382 23.97 -26.02 -12.74
C ASP A 382 22.50 -25.89 -13.17
N ALA A 383 21.96 -24.66 -13.14
CA ALA A 383 20.59 -24.37 -13.56
C ALA A 383 20.48 -24.13 -15.08
N MET A 384 21.54 -23.61 -15.69
CA MET A 384 21.61 -23.25 -17.11
C MET A 384 22.92 -23.78 -17.73
N PRO A 385 23.09 -25.09 -17.90
CA PRO A 385 24.28 -25.65 -18.52
C PRO A 385 24.48 -25.11 -19.94
N MET A 386 25.74 -24.99 -20.35
CA MET A 386 26.09 -24.73 -21.74
C MET A 386 25.62 -25.91 -22.62
N PRO A 387 25.17 -25.66 -23.86
CA PRO A 387 24.99 -26.74 -24.84
C PRO A 387 26.32 -27.39 -25.21
N ASP A 388 26.27 -28.69 -25.55
CA ASP A 388 27.39 -29.52 -26.05
C ASP A 388 27.91 -29.09 -27.45
#